data_AF-A0A3A9UVJ7-F1
#
_entry.id   AF-A0A3A9UVJ7-F1
#
_cell.length_a   1.000
_cell.length_b   1.000
_cell.length_c   1.000
_cell.angle_alpha   90.00
_cell.angle_beta   90.00
_cell.angle_gamma   90.00
#
_symmetry.space_group_name_H-M   'P 1'
#
loop_
_entity.id
_entity.type
_entity.pdbx_description
1 polymer ?
#
loop_
_entity_poly.entity_id
_entity_poly.type
_entity_poly.pdbx_seq_one_letter_code
_entity_poly.pdbx_strand_id
1 'polypeptide(L)'
;MKSRTTALTIIALTSLFTGSALASVEFTPSDDSVTSNLCVTAASGNKWKFHNQIKASALDKKYVAEEMTCNGLTVSAFVDQYGKNGDSIKKYLNIQQQHIANVAHTN
;
A
#
# COMPACT_ATOMS: atom_id res chain seq x y z
N MET A 1 32.04 22.96 -57.18
CA MET A 1 31.57 23.30 -55.81
C MET A 1 31.98 22.15 -54.90
N LYS A 2 32.82 22.41 -53.87
CA LYS A 2 33.31 21.37 -52.95
C LYS A 2 32.28 21.17 -51.83
N SER A 3 31.61 20.03 -51.83
CA SER A 3 30.62 19.66 -50.81
C SER A 3 31.33 19.26 -49.51
N ARG A 4 30.99 19.90 -48.40
CA ARG A 4 31.48 19.53 -47.06
C ARG A 4 30.39 18.71 -46.38
N THR A 5 30.58 17.41 -46.33
CA THR A 5 29.73 16.48 -45.58
C THR A 5 30.08 16.57 -44.10
N THR A 6 29.24 17.26 -43.33
CA THR A 6 29.33 17.31 -41.86
C THR A 6 28.69 16.04 -41.30
N ALA A 7 29.49 15.21 -40.62
CA ALA A 7 29.00 14.01 -39.95
C ALA A 7 28.21 14.39 -38.69
N LEU A 8 26.95 13.99 -38.59
CA LEU A 8 26.10 14.17 -37.42
C LEU A 8 26.26 12.94 -36.50
N THR A 9 26.98 13.11 -35.41
CA THR A 9 27.13 12.10 -34.34
C THR A 9 25.88 12.08 -33.46
N ILE A 10 25.09 11.00 -33.55
CA ILE A 10 23.92 10.78 -32.71
C ILE A 10 24.39 10.11 -31.41
N ILE A 11 24.41 10.87 -30.31
CA ILE A 11 24.73 10.34 -28.97
C ILE A 11 23.45 9.67 -28.44
N ALA A 12 23.39 8.35 -28.48
CA ALA A 12 22.30 7.59 -27.88
C ALA A 12 22.45 7.62 -26.35
N LEU A 13 21.59 8.40 -25.69
CA LEU A 13 21.51 8.49 -24.23
C LEU A 13 20.72 7.28 -23.70
N THR A 14 21.41 6.22 -23.31
CA THR A 14 20.80 5.07 -22.65
C THR A 14 20.56 5.40 -21.18
N SER A 15 19.34 5.83 -20.85
CA SER A 15 18.89 5.98 -19.47
C SER A 15 18.77 4.61 -18.80
N LEU A 16 19.68 4.32 -17.87
CA LEU A 16 19.62 3.16 -16.99
C LEU A 16 18.41 3.32 -16.05
N PHE A 17 17.39 2.48 -16.22
CA PHE A 17 16.32 2.35 -15.24
C PHE A 17 16.89 1.68 -13.99
N THR A 18 17.24 2.47 -12.98
CA THR A 18 17.53 1.96 -11.64
C THR A 18 16.20 1.53 -11.01
N GLY A 19 15.97 0.21 -10.94
CA GLY A 19 14.86 -0.34 -10.17
C GLY A 19 15.06 0.00 -8.69
N SER A 20 14.19 0.83 -8.12
CA SER A 20 14.17 1.10 -6.69
C SER A 20 13.74 -0.16 -5.95
N ALA A 21 14.64 -0.72 -5.14
CA ALA A 21 14.28 -1.73 -4.17
C ALA A 21 13.32 -1.07 -3.16
N LEU A 22 12.07 -1.52 -3.09
CA LEU A 22 11.11 -1.09 -2.07
C LEU A 22 11.65 -1.53 -0.71
N ALA A 23 12.23 -0.60 0.06
CA ALA A 23 12.58 -0.84 1.44
C ALA A 23 11.28 -1.23 2.18
N SER A 24 11.29 -2.37 2.88
CA SER A 24 10.15 -2.83 3.66
C SER A 24 9.86 -1.80 4.75
N VAL A 25 8.78 -1.03 4.62
CA VAL A 25 8.36 -0.05 5.62
C VAL A 25 8.01 -0.80 6.92
N GLU A 26 8.70 -0.45 8.00
CA GLU A 26 8.41 -0.96 9.33
C GLU A 26 7.50 0.03 10.06
N PHE A 27 6.36 -0.45 10.55
CA PHE A 27 5.41 0.36 11.30
C PHE A 27 5.57 0.09 12.79
N THR A 28 5.69 1.17 13.56
CA THR A 28 5.62 1.14 15.02
C THR A 28 4.34 1.84 15.48
N PRO A 29 3.76 1.44 16.62
CA PRO A 29 2.60 2.14 17.18
C PRO A 29 3.00 3.58 17.53
N SER A 30 2.14 4.55 17.22
CA SER A 30 2.37 5.95 17.62
C SER A 30 2.13 6.17 19.12
N ASP A 31 1.32 5.32 19.73
CA ASP A 31 0.95 5.34 21.14
C ASP A 31 0.56 3.92 21.60
N ASP A 32 0.29 3.78 22.91
CA ASP A 32 -0.16 2.52 23.52
C ASP A 32 -1.66 2.24 23.28
N SER A 33 -2.32 2.96 22.37
CA SER A 33 -3.71 2.70 22.08
C SER A 33 -3.88 1.36 21.36
N VAL A 34 -5.03 0.76 21.61
CA VAL A 34 -5.49 -0.44 20.90
C VAL A 34 -5.46 -0.22 19.39
N THR A 35 -5.94 0.92 18.91
CA THR A 35 -6.09 1.26 17.49
C THR A 35 -4.74 1.39 16.80
N SER A 36 -3.75 2.04 17.42
CA SER A 36 -2.38 2.14 16.89
C SER A 36 -1.76 0.76 16.72
N ASN A 37 -1.87 -0.09 17.74
CA ASN A 37 -1.39 -1.46 17.64
C ASN A 37 -2.15 -2.25 16.56
N LEU A 38 -3.44 -1.97 16.37
CA LEU A 38 -4.27 -2.67 15.39
C LEU A 38 -3.84 -2.31 13.96
N CYS A 39 -3.52 -1.04 13.71
CA CYS A 39 -2.98 -0.56 12.43
C CYS A 39 -1.63 -1.22 12.09
N VAL A 40 -0.72 -1.30 13.06
CA VAL A 40 0.58 -1.99 12.86
C VAL A 40 0.36 -3.47 12.54
N THR A 41 -0.51 -4.15 13.29
CA THR A 41 -0.83 -5.55 13.03
C THR A 41 -1.55 -5.73 11.69
N ALA A 42 -2.39 -4.79 11.25
CA ALA A 42 -3.01 -4.80 9.93
C ALA A 42 -1.94 -4.70 8.82
N ALA A 43 -0.98 -3.76 8.93
CA ALA A 43 0.12 -3.63 7.97
C ALA A 43 1.03 -4.87 7.92
N SER A 44 1.20 -5.57 9.05
CA SER A 44 1.97 -6.82 9.08
C SER A 44 1.38 -7.91 8.18
N GLY A 45 0.08 -7.83 7.86
CA GLY A 45 -0.63 -8.81 7.03
C GLY A 45 -0.92 -10.14 7.74
N ASN A 46 -0.59 -10.27 9.03
CA ASN A 46 -0.86 -11.49 9.79
C ASN A 46 -2.31 -11.51 10.28
N LYS A 47 -3.18 -12.16 9.49
CA LYS A 47 -4.61 -12.31 9.78
C LYS A 47 -4.89 -12.90 11.18
N TRP A 48 -4.12 -13.89 11.63
CA TRP A 48 -4.38 -14.55 12.91
C TRP A 48 -4.06 -13.63 14.09
N LYS A 49 -2.93 -12.93 14.03
CA LYS A 49 -2.58 -11.90 15.02
C LYS A 49 -3.61 -10.78 15.02
N PHE A 50 -4.04 -10.33 13.84
CA PHE A 50 -5.06 -9.29 13.68
C PHE A 50 -6.40 -9.70 14.28
N HIS A 51 -6.86 -10.93 14.00
CA HIS A 51 -8.08 -11.50 14.59
C HIS A 51 -8.04 -11.51 16.12
N ASN A 52 -6.94 -12.01 16.70
CA ASN A 52 -6.78 -12.11 18.14
C ASN A 52 -6.78 -10.73 18.80
N GLN A 53 -6.16 -9.74 18.15
CA GLN A 53 -6.09 -8.39 18.68
C GLN A 53 -7.43 -7.65 18.59
N ILE A 54 -8.23 -7.88 17.55
CA ILE A 54 -9.63 -7.42 17.50
C ILE A 54 -10.43 -8.04 18.65
N LYS A 55 -10.31 -9.35 18.87
CA LYS A 55 -11.00 -10.01 19.99
C LYS A 55 -10.57 -9.49 21.35
N ALA A 56 -9.27 -9.24 21.55
CA ALA A 56 -8.73 -8.75 22.81
C ALA A 56 -9.09 -7.28 23.10
N SER A 57 -9.44 -6.52 22.06
CA SER A 57 -9.72 -5.09 22.17
C SER A 57 -11.18 -4.72 22.42
N ALA A 58 -12.09 -5.71 22.43
CA ALA A 58 -13.53 -5.50 22.48
C ALA A 58 -14.09 -4.61 21.35
N LEU A 59 -13.32 -4.39 20.28
CA LEU A 59 -13.76 -3.65 19.10
C LEU A 59 -14.54 -4.57 18.16
N ASP A 60 -15.63 -4.05 17.59
CA ASP A 60 -16.39 -4.78 16.59
C ASP A 60 -15.67 -4.77 15.24
N LYS A 61 -15.79 -5.88 14.51
CA LYS A 61 -15.17 -6.03 13.19
C LYS A 61 -15.68 -4.98 12.19
N LYS A 62 -16.96 -4.59 12.26
CA LYS A 62 -17.54 -3.55 11.40
C LYS A 62 -16.96 -2.19 11.73
N TYR A 63 -16.81 -1.85 13.01
CA TYR A 63 -16.15 -0.60 13.41
C TYR A 63 -14.72 -0.52 12.83
N VAL A 64 -13.96 -1.60 12.94
CA VAL A 64 -12.60 -1.66 12.37
C VAL A 64 -12.61 -1.52 10.85
N ALA A 65 -13.65 -2.03 10.17
CA ALA A 65 -13.75 -1.97 8.71
C ALA A 65 -14.24 -0.62 8.17
N GLU A 66 -15.17 0.04 8.88
CA GLU A 66 -15.95 1.17 8.38
C GLU A 66 -15.52 2.51 9.00
N GLU A 67 -15.09 2.51 10.27
CA GLU A 67 -14.88 3.75 11.04
C GLU A 67 -13.42 3.97 11.46
N MET A 68 -12.67 2.89 11.71
CA MET A 68 -11.28 3.01 12.18
C MET A 68 -10.35 3.54 11.08
N THR A 69 -9.52 4.52 11.43
CA THR A 69 -8.48 5.06 10.55
C THR A 69 -7.08 4.77 11.06
N CYS A 70 -6.16 4.50 10.13
CA CYS A 70 -4.73 4.37 10.35
C CYS A 70 -4.04 5.52 9.62
N ASN A 71 -3.44 6.45 10.37
CA ASN A 71 -2.77 7.64 9.83
C ASN A 71 -3.67 8.44 8.86
N GLY A 72 -4.95 8.60 9.21
CA GLY A 72 -5.94 9.31 8.39
C GLY A 72 -6.49 8.51 7.19
N LEU A 73 -6.03 7.28 6.97
CA LEU A 73 -6.54 6.39 5.93
C LEU A 73 -7.49 5.35 6.54
N THR A 74 -8.50 4.90 5.79
CA THR A 74 -9.28 3.72 6.19
C THR A 74 -8.36 2.49 6.28
N VAL A 75 -8.72 1.50 7.09
CA VAL A 75 -7.92 0.26 7.21
C VAL A 75 -7.67 -0.38 5.85
N SER A 76 -8.68 -0.39 4.96
CA SER A 76 -8.53 -0.92 3.59
C SER A 76 -7.44 -0.19 2.82
N ALA A 77 -7.51 1.15 2.75
CA ALA A 77 -6.55 1.95 1.99
C ALA A 77 -5.14 1.83 2.60
N PHE A 78 -5.05 1.79 3.93
CA PHE A 78 -3.79 1.64 4.63
C PHE A 78 -3.10 0.30 4.34
N VAL A 79 -3.83 -0.83 4.39
CA VAL A 79 -3.25 -2.14 4.09
C VAL A 79 -3.00 -2.37 2.60
N ASP A 80 -3.68 -1.63 1.72
CA ASP A 80 -3.38 -1.63 0.28
C ASP A 80 -2.09 -0.89 -0.05
N GLN A 81 -1.85 0.23 0.64
CA GLN A 81 -0.67 1.04 0.40
C GLN A 81 0.58 0.46 1.08
N TYR A 82 0.41 -0.15 2.26
CA TYR A 82 1.54 -0.49 3.13
C TYR A 82 1.55 -1.93 3.64
N GLY A 83 0.49 -2.70 3.42
CA GLY A 83 0.34 -4.04 3.98
C GLY A 83 1.08 -5.11 3.17
N LYS A 84 1.76 -6.02 3.86
CA LYS A 84 2.43 -7.17 3.21
C LYS A 84 1.44 -8.22 2.65
N ASN A 85 0.22 -8.26 3.19
CA ASN A 85 -0.87 -9.18 2.79
C ASN A 85 -2.24 -8.49 2.98
N GLY A 86 -2.40 -7.30 2.40
CA GLY A 86 -3.60 -6.46 2.58
C GLY A 86 -4.90 -7.19 2.25
N ASP A 87 -4.94 -7.98 1.16
CA ASP A 87 -6.12 -8.75 0.76
C ASP A 87 -6.61 -9.72 1.84
N SER A 88 -5.70 -10.35 2.58
CA SER A 88 -6.06 -11.26 3.67
C SER A 88 -6.73 -10.53 4.83
N ILE A 89 -6.27 -9.32 5.13
CA ILE A 89 -6.85 -8.45 6.16
C ILE A 89 -8.22 -7.93 5.71
N LYS A 90 -8.32 -7.42 4.48
CA LYS A 90 -9.58 -6.93 3.91
C LYS A 90 -10.65 -8.01 3.82
N LYS A 91 -10.28 -9.21 3.34
CA LYS A 91 -11.16 -10.38 3.32
C LYS A 91 -11.63 -10.77 4.71
N TYR A 92 -10.75 -10.74 5.71
CA TYR A 92 -11.13 -11.01 7.10
C TYR A 92 -12.15 -9.98 7.62
N LEU A 93 -11.93 -8.70 7.33
CA LEU A 93 -12.84 -7.61 7.67
C LEU A 93 -14.15 -7.63 6.86
N ASN A 94 -14.27 -8.49 5.85
CA ASN A 94 -15.39 -8.52 4.91
C ASN A 94 -15.55 -7.19 4.15
N ILE A 95 -14.43 -6.50 3.91
CA ILE A 95 -14.39 -5.31 3.07
C ILE A 95 -14.45 -5.81 1.62
N GLN A 96 -15.50 -5.40 0.90
CA GLN A 96 -15.61 -5.69 -0.53
C GLN A 96 -14.48 -4.94 -1.23
N GLN A 97 -13.55 -5.70 -1.83
CA GLN A 97 -12.53 -5.14 -2.67
C GLN A 97 -13.24 -4.50 -3.85
N GLN A 98 -13.38 -3.17 -3.84
CA GLN A 98 -13.81 -2.43 -5.02
C GLN A 98 -12.74 -2.71 -6.07
N HIS A 99 -12.98 -3.67 -6.95
CA HIS A 99 -12.27 -3.75 -8.20
C HIS A 99 -12.59 -2.44 -8.91
N ILE A 100 -11.71 -1.44 -8.77
CA ILE A 100 -11.68 -0.33 -9.69
C ILE A 100 -11.29 -0.98 -11.00
N ALA A 101 -12.28 -1.40 -11.79
CA ALA A 101 -12.08 -1.64 -13.20
C ALA A 101 -11.42 -0.38 -13.71
N ASN A 102 -10.17 -0.50 -14.15
CA ASN A 102 -9.35 0.57 -14.66
C ASN A 102 -10.14 1.36 -15.72
N VAL A 103 -10.81 2.44 -15.32
CA VAL A 103 -11.36 3.39 -16.28
C VAL A 103 -10.15 4.16 -16.76
N ALA A 104 -9.51 3.60 -17.78
CA ALA A 104 -8.57 4.31 -18.61
C ALA A 104 -9.30 5.51 -19.21
N HIS A 105 -9.27 6.63 -18.51
CA HIS A 105 -9.52 7.93 -19.10
C HIS A 105 -8.37 8.19 -20.07
N THR A 106 -8.62 7.84 -21.33
CA THR A 106 -7.92 8.39 -22.48
C THR A 106 -8.47 9.80 -22.66
N ASN A 107 -7.60 10.81 -22.50
CA ASN A 107 -7.77 12.15 -23.06
C ASN A 107 -6.68 12.36 -24.10
#